data_AF-A0A7V9RKS8-F1
#
_entry.id   AF-A0A7V9RKS8-F1
#
_cell.length_a   1.000
_cell.length_b   1.000
_cell.length_c   1.000
_cell.angle_alpha   90.00
_cell.angle_beta   90.00
_cell.angle_gamma   90.00
#
_symmetry.space_group_name_H-M   'P 1'
#
loop_
_entity.id
_entity.type
_entity.pdbx_description
1 polymer ?
#
loop_
_entity_poly.entity_id
_entity_poly.type
_entity_poly.pdbx_seq_one_letter_code
_entity_poly.pdbx_strand_id
1 'polypeptide(L)'
;QLIAHVAKTRNLRAGSIIGSGTVSNTDRSRGYCCIAEKRSLEMIEHGAARTSFMKFGDVVRIEMFDADGESIFGAIEQTVAPLQGV
;
A
#
# COMPACT_ATOMS: atom_id res chain seq x y z
N GLN A 1 -10.90 -3.30 -16.74
CA GLN A 1 -10.30 -2.02 -17.18
C GLN A 1 -8.76 -2.10 -17.22
N LEU A 2 -8.06 -2.38 -16.11
CA LEU A 2 -6.58 -2.35 -16.08
C LEU A 2 -5.88 -3.29 -17.09
N ILE A 3 -6.26 -4.57 -17.11
CA ILE A 3 -5.69 -5.56 -18.05
C ILE A 3 -5.92 -5.13 -19.51
N ALA A 4 -7.16 -4.75 -19.84
CA ALA A 4 -7.51 -4.28 -21.19
C ALA A 4 -6.73 -3.03 -21.59
N HIS A 5 -6.52 -2.10 -20.66
CA HIS A 5 -5.77 -0.87 -20.91
C HIS A 5 -4.30 -1.16 -21.23
N VAL A 6 -3.61 -1.96 -20.42
CA VAL A 6 -2.19 -2.27 -20.67
C VAL A 6 -2.02 -3.15 -21.91
N ALA A 7 -2.95 -4.06 -22.18
CA ALA A 7 -2.93 -4.92 -23.36
C ALA A 7 -3.19 -4.18 -24.68
N LYS A 8 -3.65 -2.92 -24.63
CA LYS A 8 -3.94 -2.12 -25.83
C LYS A 8 -2.71 -1.88 -26.71
N THR A 9 -1.52 -1.79 -26.11
CA THR A 9 -0.28 -1.39 -26.83
C THR A 9 0.86 -2.38 -26.67
N ARG A 10 0.69 -3.44 -25.89
CA ARG A 10 1.71 -4.49 -25.70
C ARG A 10 1.08 -5.82 -25.31
N ASN A 11 1.76 -6.92 -25.63
CA ASN A 11 1.34 -8.26 -25.21
C ASN A 11 1.59 -8.45 -23.70
N LEU A 12 0.60 -9.00 -23.00
CA LEU A 12 0.78 -9.54 -21.65
C LEU A 12 1.14 -11.03 -21.74
N ARG A 13 2.26 -11.43 -21.15
CA ARG A 13 2.73 -12.82 -21.15
C ARG A 13 2.22 -13.54 -19.90
N ALA A 14 2.17 -14.87 -19.96
CA ALA A 14 1.93 -15.69 -18.77
C ALA A 14 2.94 -15.35 -17.67
N GLY A 15 2.44 -15.18 -16.44
CA GLY A 15 3.24 -14.73 -15.29
C GLY A 15 3.30 -13.21 -15.10
N SER A 16 2.64 -12.40 -15.93
CA SER A 16 2.54 -10.95 -15.71
C SER A 16 1.76 -10.64 -14.42
N ILE A 17 2.31 -9.78 -13.55
CA ILE A 17 1.64 -9.32 -12.33
C ILE A 17 1.06 -7.93 -12.59
N ILE A 18 -0.24 -7.77 -12.37
CA ILE A 18 -0.95 -6.49 -12.46
C ILE A 18 -1.44 -6.11 -11.07
N GLY A 19 -0.88 -5.04 -10.51
CA GLY A 19 -1.33 -4.49 -9.23
C GLY A 19 -2.57 -3.61 -9.39
N SER A 20 -3.44 -3.60 -8.37
CA SER A 20 -4.58 -2.68 -8.30
C SER A 20 -4.19 -1.22 -8.06
N GLY A 21 -2.98 -1.00 -7.52
CA GLY A 21 -2.65 0.25 -6.83
C GLY A 21 -3.01 0.17 -5.35
N THR A 22 -2.73 1.24 -4.60
CA THR A 22 -3.03 1.33 -3.17
C THR A 22 -4.54 1.30 -2.93
N VAL A 23 -4.97 0.56 -1.91
CA VAL A 23 -6.40 0.51 -1.53
C VAL A 23 -6.68 1.70 -0.61
N SER A 24 -7.44 2.67 -1.09
CA SER A 24 -7.91 3.83 -0.32
C SER A 24 -9.42 3.75 -0.08
N ASN A 25 -9.87 4.38 1.00
CA ASN A 25 -11.29 4.50 1.33
C ASN A 25 -11.66 5.97 1.53
N THR A 26 -12.87 6.35 1.10
CA THR A 26 -13.41 7.69 1.37
C THR A 26 -13.62 7.92 2.86
N ASP A 27 -13.97 6.86 3.60
CA ASP A 27 -14.10 6.90 5.06
C ASP A 27 -12.72 6.83 5.72
N ARG A 28 -12.26 7.98 6.23
CA ARG A 28 -10.96 8.14 6.89
C ARG A 28 -10.88 7.44 8.24
N SER A 29 -12.00 7.08 8.86
CA SER A 29 -11.99 6.30 10.11
C SER A 29 -11.42 4.89 9.89
N ARG A 30 -11.46 4.41 8.64
CA ARG A 30 -10.88 3.12 8.22
C ARG A 30 -9.38 3.19 7.90
N GLY A 31 -8.76 4.36 8.08
CA GLY A 31 -7.34 4.58 7.84
C GLY A 31 -7.04 5.24 6.49
N TYR A 32 -5.76 5.15 6.10
CA TYR A 32 -5.21 5.77 4.90
C TYR A 32 -4.51 4.71 4.06
N CYS A 33 -4.50 4.87 2.74
CA CYS A 33 -3.85 3.95 1.82
C CYS A 33 -2.32 3.98 1.91
N CYS A 34 -1.75 5.10 2.34
CA CYS A 34 -0.32 5.26 2.59
C CYS A 34 -0.04 6.45 3.52
N ILE A 35 1.18 6.49 4.07
CA ILE A 35 1.64 7.62 4.89
C ILE A 35 1.65 8.94 4.10
N ALA A 36 1.95 8.89 2.80
CA ALA A 36 1.97 10.07 1.95
C ALA A 36 0.57 10.71 1.78
N GLU A 37 -0.48 9.89 1.69
CA GLU A 37 -1.87 10.38 1.66
C GLU A 37 -2.21 11.08 2.97
N LYS A 38 -1.95 10.45 4.13
CA LYS A 38 -2.18 11.05 5.44
C LYS A 38 -1.44 12.39 5.60
N ARG A 39 -0.16 12.43 5.22
CA ARG A 39 0.66 13.65 5.27
C ARG A 39 0.11 14.76 4.36
N SER A 40 -0.41 14.41 3.19
CA SER A 40 -1.02 15.36 2.26
C SER A 40 -2.29 15.97 2.86
N LEU A 41 -3.10 15.17 3.56
CA LEU A 41 -4.30 15.64 4.25
C LEU A 41 -3.96 16.53 5.45
N GLU A 42 -2.94 16.16 6.24
CA GLU A 42 -2.43 17.01 7.34
C GLU A 42 -1.92 18.36 6.82
N MET A 43 -1.29 18.38 5.64
CA MET A 43 -0.88 19.63 5.01
C MET A 43 -2.09 20.53 4.69
N ILE A 44 -3.16 19.95 4.14
CA ILE A 44 -4.40 20.69 3.82
C ILE A 44 -5.08 21.21 5.09
N GLU A 45 -5.15 20.40 6.15
CA GLU A 45 -5.90 20.71 7.37
C GLU A 45 -5.14 21.59 8.37
N HIS A 46 -3.82 21.48 8.39
CA HIS A 46 -2.99 22.06 9.45
C HIS A 46 -1.81 22.87 8.92
N GLY A 47 -1.65 22.96 7.60
CA GLY A 47 -0.52 23.66 6.97
C GLY A 47 0.83 22.96 7.13
N ALA A 48 0.87 21.76 7.73
CA ALA A 48 2.09 21.00 7.93
C ALA A 48 1.80 19.50 8.07
N ALA A 49 2.63 18.68 7.44
CA ALA A 49 2.60 17.23 7.60
C ALA A 49 3.26 16.82 8.93
N ARG A 50 2.51 16.16 9.80
CA ARG A 50 2.90 15.81 11.18
C ARG A 50 3.32 14.34 11.31
N THR A 51 2.67 13.43 10.58
CA THR A 51 2.99 12.00 10.61
C THR A 51 4.32 11.75 9.92
N SER A 52 5.30 11.15 10.60
CA SER A 52 6.58 10.79 9.98
C SER A 52 6.43 9.63 8.98
N PHE A 53 7.34 9.55 8.01
CA PHE A 53 7.55 8.31 7.27
C PHE A 53 8.13 7.21 8.17
N MET A 54 8.18 5.98 7.64
CA MET A 54 8.79 4.87 8.33
C MET A 54 10.27 5.11 8.59
N LYS A 55 10.75 4.61 9.72
CA LYS A 55 12.14 4.63 10.17
C LYS A 55 12.69 3.21 10.22
N PHE A 56 14.01 3.07 10.31
CA PHE A 56 14.61 1.76 10.53
C PHE A 56 14.11 1.14 11.83
N GLY A 57 13.74 -0.14 11.78
CA GLY A 57 13.10 -0.87 12.86
C GLY A 57 11.57 -0.83 12.85
N ASP A 58 10.94 0.06 12.08
CA ASP A 58 9.48 0.03 11.92
C ASP A 58 9.05 -1.24 11.18
N VAL A 59 7.90 -1.79 11.56
CA VAL A 59 7.33 -2.99 10.95
C VAL A 59 6.04 -2.62 10.22
N VAL A 60 5.91 -3.10 8.97
CA VAL A 60 4.68 -3.03 8.21
C VAL A 60 4.08 -4.43 8.08
N ARG A 61 2.79 -4.55 8.37
CA ARG A 61 2.00 -5.78 8.18
C ARG A 61 0.83 -5.51 7.24
N ILE A 62 0.67 -6.36 6.22
CA ILE A 62 -0.45 -6.33 5.28
C ILE A 62 -1.05 -7.72 5.24
N GLU A 63 -2.35 -7.81 5.48
CA GLU A 63 -3.10 -9.06 5.51
C GLU A 63 -4.55 -8.82 5.05
N MET A 64 -5.14 -9.83 4.43
CA MET A 64 -6.55 -9.83 4.04
C MET A 64 -7.24 -11.04 4.66
N PHE A 65 -8.40 -10.79 5.25
CA PHE A 65 -9.25 -11.79 5.86
C PHE A 65 -10.53 -11.97 5.05
N ASP A 66 -11.11 -13.16 5.09
CA ASP A 66 -12.44 -13.41 4.58
C ASP A 66 -13.53 -12.93 5.56
N ALA A 67 -14.79 -13.30 5.30
CA ALA A 67 -15.92 -12.91 6.12
C ALA A 67 -15.95 -13.61 7.49
N ASP A 68 -15.34 -14.78 7.61
CA ASP A 68 -15.24 -15.56 8.85
C ASP A 68 -14.01 -15.15 9.68
N GLY A 69 -13.16 -14.28 9.13
CA GLY A 69 -11.96 -13.77 9.78
C GLY A 69 -10.73 -14.62 9.54
N GLU A 70 -10.76 -15.56 8.59
CA GLU A 70 -9.62 -16.39 8.24
C GLU A 70 -8.71 -15.67 7.24
N SER A 71 -7.39 -15.84 7.41
CA SER A 71 -6.39 -15.21 6.54
C SER A 71 -6.40 -15.86 5.15
N ILE A 72 -6.64 -15.07 4.10
CA ILE A 72 -6.79 -15.59 2.73
C ILE A 72 -5.43 -15.87 2.07
N PHE A 73 -4.45 -15.00 2.33
CA PHE A 73 -3.14 -15.03 1.66
C PHE A 73 -1.97 -15.20 2.63
N GLY A 74 -2.24 -15.29 3.93
CA GLY A 74 -1.23 -15.02 4.95
C GLY A 74 -0.88 -13.53 5.02
N ALA A 75 0.10 -13.21 5.88
CA ALA A 75 0.54 -11.82 6.08
C ALA A 75 1.88 -11.54 5.41
N ILE A 76 1.96 -10.39 4.74
CA ILE A 76 3.22 -9.75 4.42
C ILE A 76 3.63 -8.96 5.66
N GLU A 77 4.73 -9.35 6.30
CA GLU A 77 5.26 -8.66 7.47
C GLU A 77 6.75 -8.37 7.26
N GLN A 78 7.11 -7.09 7.24
CA GLN A 78 8.46 -6.67 6.90
C GLN A 78 8.94 -5.58 7.86
N THR A 79 10.19 -5.71 8.30
CA THR A 79 10.88 -4.67 9.08
C THR A 79 11.69 -3.79 8.14
N VAL A 80 11.55 -2.47 8.28
CA VAL A 80 12.35 -1.51 7.54
C VAL A 80 13.80 -1.59 8.04
N ALA A 81 14.69 -2.07 7.18
CA ALA A 81 16.10 -2.25 7.49
C ALA A 81 16.97 -1.28 6.68
N PRO A 82 18.14 -0.86 7.20
CA PRO A 82 19.12 -0.16 6.38
C PRO A 82 19.56 -1.05 5.22
N LEU A 83 19.87 -0.44 4.07
CA LEU A 83 20.48 -1.18 2.97
C LEU A 83 21.81 -1.73 3.47
N GLN A 84 21.93 -3.06 3.55
CA GLN A 84 23.21 -3.70 3.77
C GLN A 84 23.99 -3.60 2.46
N GLY A 85 25.16 -2.96 2.51
CA GLY A 85 26.03 -2.77 1.34
C GLY A 85 26.44 -4.10 0.71
N VAL A 86 26.73 -4.05 -0.60
CA VAL A 86 27.31 -5.16 -1.38
C VAL A 86 28.80 -5.26 -1.13
#